data_AF-A0A7X3ZGU4-F1
#
_entry.id   AF-A0A7X3ZGU4-F1
#
_cell.length_a   1.000
_cell.length_b   1.000
_cell.length_c   1.000
_cell.angle_alpha   90.00
_cell.angle_beta   90.00
_cell.angle_gamma   90.00
#
_symmetry.space_group_name_H-M   'P 1'
#
loop_
_entity.id
_entity.type
_entity.pdbx_description
1 polymer ?
#
loop_
_entity_poly.entity_id
_entity_poly.type
_entity_poly.pdbx_seq_one_letter_code
_entity_poly.pdbx_strand_id
1 'polypeptide(L)'
;MKRPLLLTSGFCTAALLLAGCGKDDPVLARVGDVDIRASAYQRFVERLPASLQSEQEGRAGDLEHLQSMVDRELLFREARAKGIDSDAAVKGQVERLARNRLVNTYQLRIVAPRVKVEAAQVERAFLDRGFDRERLLSRIVVESPEERDQVLSELREGRAFAELAQRFADNDPAAGEDGVVGWIGLPHLDW
;
A
#
# COMPACT_ATOMS: atom_id res chain seq x y z
N MET A 1 69.66 27.34 -42.62
CA MET A 1 69.08 26.97 -41.30
C MET A 1 68.33 28.21 -40.82
N LYS A 2 67.00 28.31 -40.70
CA LYS A 2 65.92 27.38 -40.35
C LYS A 2 64.72 27.65 -41.29
N ARG A 3 63.96 26.60 -41.61
CA ARG A 3 62.78 26.62 -42.51
C ARG A 3 61.49 27.02 -41.77
N PRO A 4 60.44 27.45 -42.51
CA PRO A 4 59.32 28.29 -42.05
C PRO A 4 58.10 27.48 -41.61
N LEU A 5 57.12 28.12 -40.97
CA LEU A 5 55.76 27.56 -40.89
C LEU A 5 54.70 28.61 -41.26
N LEU A 6 53.96 28.25 -42.30
CA LEU A 6 52.81 28.92 -42.88
C LEU A 6 51.62 28.82 -41.92
N LEU A 7 50.98 29.95 -41.64
CA LEU A 7 49.65 30.01 -41.04
C LEU A 7 48.62 29.88 -42.17
N THR A 8 48.11 28.66 -42.38
CA THR A 8 46.89 28.44 -43.17
C THR A 8 45.75 28.14 -42.20
N SER A 9 44.92 29.13 -41.95
CA SER A 9 43.66 28.96 -41.21
C SER A 9 42.63 28.28 -42.13
N GLY A 10 42.53 26.96 -42.01
CA GLY A 10 41.53 26.13 -42.67
C GLY A 10 40.26 26.05 -41.84
N PHE A 11 39.18 26.59 -42.38
CA PHE A 11 37.81 26.44 -41.90
C PHE A 11 37.42 24.95 -41.99
N CYS A 12 37.20 24.27 -40.85
CA CYS A 12 36.76 22.87 -40.83
C CYS A 12 35.49 22.74 -39.98
N THR A 13 34.38 22.80 -40.70
CA THR A 13 33.06 22.22 -40.50
C THR A 13 32.74 21.59 -39.13
N ALA A 14 31.70 22.15 -38.51
CA ALA A 14 30.94 21.52 -37.45
C ALA A 14 30.44 20.13 -37.90
N ALA A 15 30.86 19.08 -37.18
CA ALA A 15 30.18 17.80 -37.14
C ALA A 15 29.41 17.72 -35.83
N LEU A 16 28.19 18.24 -35.85
CA LEU A 16 27.17 18.02 -34.84
C LEU A 16 26.80 16.53 -34.89
N LEU A 17 27.45 15.70 -34.07
CA LEU A 17 27.06 14.32 -33.87
C LEU A 17 25.80 14.26 -32.99
N LEU A 18 24.66 14.60 -33.60
CA LEU A 18 23.34 14.14 -33.16
C LEU A 18 23.19 12.69 -33.62
N ALA A 19 23.64 11.75 -32.79
CA ALA A 19 23.34 10.34 -32.98
C ALA A 19 23.26 9.62 -31.63
N GLY A 20 22.04 9.48 -31.11
CA GLY A 20 21.72 8.49 -30.08
C GLY A 20 20.84 9.01 -28.94
N CYS A 21 19.56 9.28 -29.19
CA CYS A 21 18.55 9.12 -28.12
C CYS A 21 18.39 7.63 -27.82
N GLY A 22 19.36 7.06 -27.10
CA GLY A 22 19.11 5.92 -26.24
C GLY A 22 18.32 6.41 -25.03
N LYS A 23 17.44 5.58 -24.46
CA LYS A 23 16.94 5.83 -23.11
C LYS A 23 18.13 5.77 -22.16
N ASP A 24 18.79 6.90 -21.94
CA ASP A 24 19.94 6.96 -21.07
C ASP A 24 19.48 6.71 -19.62
N ASP A 25 19.89 5.56 -19.06
CA ASP A 25 19.70 5.20 -17.67
C ASP A 25 21.05 5.30 -16.94
N PRO A 26 21.48 6.52 -16.56
CA PRO A 26 22.81 6.76 -16.04
C PRO A 26 23.02 6.07 -14.70
N VAL A 27 24.28 5.72 -14.42
CA VAL A 27 24.70 5.18 -13.12
C VAL A 27 24.83 6.35 -12.15
N LEU A 28 24.08 6.30 -11.05
CA LEU A 28 24.11 7.32 -9.99
C LEU A 28 25.09 6.95 -8.87
N ALA A 29 25.23 5.65 -8.58
CA ALA A 29 26.19 5.13 -7.62
C ALA A 29 26.62 3.70 -7.99
N ARG A 30 27.76 3.25 -7.49
CA ARG A 30 28.28 1.88 -7.68
C ARG A 30 28.71 1.29 -6.35
N VAL A 31 28.25 0.08 -6.05
CA VAL A 31 28.60 -0.68 -4.85
C VAL A 31 29.20 -2.03 -5.26
N GLY A 32 30.53 -2.09 -5.34
CA GLY A 32 31.22 -3.25 -5.90
C GLY A 32 30.89 -3.42 -7.39
N ASP A 33 30.25 -4.54 -7.74
CA ASP A 33 29.80 -4.90 -9.09
C ASP A 33 28.36 -4.45 -9.41
N VAL A 34 27.65 -3.87 -8.45
CA VAL A 34 26.26 -3.42 -8.61
C VAL A 34 26.20 -1.93 -8.96
N ASP A 35 25.57 -1.61 -10.09
CA ASP A 35 25.26 -0.25 -10.52
C ASP A 35 23.86 0.16 -10.05
N ILE A 36 23.77 1.22 -9.24
CA ILE A 36 22.52 1.88 -8.90
C ILE A 36 22.22 2.91 -9.98
N ARG A 37 21.22 2.64 -10.81
CA ARG A 37 20.84 3.47 -11.97
C ARG A 37 19.70 4.44 -11.65
N ALA A 38 19.57 5.50 -12.44
CA ALA A 38 18.52 6.50 -12.28
C ALA A 38 17.11 5.92 -12.28
N SER A 39 16.83 4.94 -13.14
CA SER A 39 15.52 4.29 -13.19
C SER A 39 15.21 3.49 -11.92
N ALA A 40 16.23 2.89 -11.29
CA ALA A 40 16.07 2.16 -10.03
C ALA A 40 15.83 3.12 -8.86
N TYR A 41 16.54 4.25 -8.86
CA TYR A 41 16.35 5.33 -7.90
C TYR A 41 14.93 5.92 -7.96
N GLN A 42 14.44 6.26 -9.17
CA GLN A 42 13.09 6.78 -9.36
C GLN A 42 12.02 5.82 -8.82
N ARG A 43 12.10 4.53 -9.20
CA ARG A 43 11.18 3.51 -8.67
C ARG A 43 11.29 3.32 -7.17
N PHE A 44 12.43 3.62 -6.55
CA PHE A 44 12.60 3.54 -5.11
C PHE A 44 11.84 4.68 -4.44
N VAL A 45 12.09 5.92 -4.85
CA VAL A 45 11.44 7.12 -4.32
C VAL A 45 9.92 7.09 -4.51
N GLU A 46 9.43 6.69 -5.69
CA GLU A 46 7.99 6.58 -5.97
C GLU A 46 7.23 5.61 -5.04
N ARG A 47 7.94 4.65 -4.43
CA ARG A 47 7.36 3.65 -3.53
C ARG A 47 7.58 3.96 -2.06
N LEU A 48 8.27 5.05 -1.72
CA LEU A 48 8.47 5.46 -0.34
C LEU A 48 7.15 5.99 0.26
N PRO A 49 6.71 5.46 1.41
CA PRO A 49 5.68 6.10 2.22
C PRO A 49 6.09 7.53 2.58
N ALA A 50 5.12 8.43 2.75
CA ALA A 50 5.38 9.83 3.11
C ALA A 50 6.26 9.96 4.38
N SER A 51 6.09 9.06 5.35
CA SER A 51 6.88 9.04 6.59
C SER A 51 8.36 8.66 6.42
N LEU A 52 8.76 8.15 5.24
CA LEU A 52 10.14 7.77 4.92
C LEU A 52 10.75 8.64 3.80
N GLN A 53 10.02 9.67 3.36
CA GLN A 53 10.58 10.67 2.45
C GLN A 53 11.54 11.57 3.22
N SER A 54 12.58 12.08 2.54
CA SER A 54 13.53 13.00 3.14
C SER A 54 12.80 14.30 3.48
N GLU A 55 13.10 14.85 4.65
CA GLU A 55 12.65 16.21 5.02
C GLU A 55 13.42 17.29 4.22
N GLN A 56 14.52 16.90 3.56
CA GLN A 56 15.34 17.80 2.76
C GLN A 56 14.84 17.85 1.31
N GLU A 57 14.81 19.04 0.74
CA GLU A 57 14.42 19.24 -0.65
C GLU A 57 15.60 19.16 -1.63
N GLY A 58 15.29 18.86 -2.89
CA GLY A 58 16.24 18.86 -4.00
C GLY A 58 17.41 17.90 -3.78
N ARG A 59 18.61 18.35 -4.14
CA ARG A 59 19.81 17.50 -4.19
C ARG A 59 20.15 16.85 -2.84
N ALA A 60 19.86 17.52 -1.73
CA ALA A 60 20.17 16.98 -0.40
C ALA A 60 19.30 15.75 -0.07
N GLY A 61 17.98 15.85 -0.30
CA GLY A 61 17.07 14.72 -0.14
C GLY A 61 17.37 13.59 -1.14
N ASP A 62 17.76 13.95 -2.37
CA ASP A 62 18.15 12.95 -3.36
C ASP A 62 19.36 12.11 -2.93
N LEU A 63 20.37 12.78 -2.33
CA LEU A 63 21.55 12.10 -1.83
C LEU A 63 21.23 11.21 -0.63
N GLU A 64 20.31 11.59 0.24
CA GLU A 64 19.88 10.77 1.38
C GLU A 64 19.17 9.49 0.94
N HIS A 65 18.26 9.61 -0.02
CA HIS A 65 17.58 8.46 -0.63
C HIS A 65 18.55 7.55 -1.37
N LEU A 66 19.49 8.12 -2.13
CA LEU A 66 20.52 7.35 -2.82
C LEU A 66 21.46 6.65 -1.83
N GLN A 67 21.84 7.32 -0.74
CA GLN A 67 22.64 6.73 0.34
C GLN A 67 21.91 5.53 0.98
N SER A 68 20.60 5.64 1.21
CA SER A 68 19.80 4.52 1.72
C SER A 68 19.83 3.29 0.80
N MET A 69 19.85 3.50 -0.52
CA MET A 69 20.00 2.39 -1.48
C MET A 69 21.40 1.76 -1.44
N VAL A 70 22.45 2.59 -1.27
CA VAL A 70 23.83 2.13 -1.10
C VAL A 70 23.99 1.30 0.17
N ASP A 71 23.49 1.80 1.30
CA ASP A 71 23.58 1.11 2.59
C ASP A 71 22.86 -0.24 2.56
N ARG A 72 21.69 -0.29 1.92
CA ARG A 72 20.95 -1.54 1.72
C ARG A 72 21.73 -2.56 0.90
N GLU A 73 22.42 -2.14 -0.15
CA GLU A 73 23.25 -3.04 -0.95
C GLU A 73 24.46 -3.55 -0.17
N LEU A 74 25.10 -2.70 0.64
CA LEU A 74 26.18 -3.12 1.53
C LEU A 74 25.73 -4.19 2.53
N LEU A 75 24.57 -3.98 3.17
CA LEU A 75 23.98 -4.97 4.07
C LEU A 75 23.62 -6.28 3.35
N PHE A 76 23.07 -6.20 2.14
CA PHE A 76 22.76 -7.38 1.34
C PHE A 76 24.01 -8.20 0.99
N ARG A 77 25.11 -7.53 0.62
CA ARG A 77 26.40 -8.19 0.35
C ARG A 77 26.95 -8.88 1.59
N GLU A 78 26.91 -8.23 2.74
CA GLU A 78 27.34 -8.84 4.00
C GLU A 78 26.47 -10.05 4.37
N ALA A 79 25.15 -9.97 4.20
CA ALA A 79 24.25 -11.09 4.45
C ALA A 79 24.60 -12.32 3.60
N ARG A 80 24.97 -12.12 2.32
CA ARG A 80 25.46 -13.21 1.45
C ARG A 80 26.82 -13.73 1.90
N ALA A 81 27.75 -12.86 2.28
CA ALA A 81 29.05 -13.26 2.81
C ALA A 81 28.92 -14.12 4.08
N LYS A 82 27.87 -13.90 4.87
CA LYS A 82 27.52 -14.71 6.05
C LYS A 82 26.66 -15.94 5.75
N GLY A 83 26.34 -16.20 4.49
CA GLY A 83 25.56 -17.39 4.07
C GLY A 83 24.08 -17.33 4.41
N ILE A 84 23.52 -16.16 4.74
CA ILE A 84 22.09 -16.01 5.07
C ILE A 84 21.20 -16.34 3.86
N ASP A 85 21.68 -16.09 2.65
CA ASP A 85 20.98 -16.45 1.41
C ASP A 85 20.89 -17.96 1.17
N SER A 86 21.74 -18.74 1.84
CA SER A 86 21.80 -20.19 1.76
C SER A 86 20.99 -20.90 2.84
N ASP A 87 20.55 -20.16 3.86
CA ASP A 87 19.69 -20.65 4.94
C ASP A 87 18.37 -21.22 4.39
N ALA A 88 17.98 -22.38 4.91
CA ALA A 88 16.82 -23.11 4.41
C ALA A 88 15.50 -22.37 4.68
N ALA A 89 15.37 -21.68 5.81
CA ALA A 89 14.18 -20.91 6.15
C ALA A 89 14.08 -19.67 5.25
N VAL A 90 15.19 -18.96 5.03
CA VAL A 90 15.24 -17.81 4.11
C VAL A 90 14.87 -18.23 2.68
N LYS A 91 15.47 -19.31 2.16
CA LYS A 91 15.14 -19.85 0.83
C LYS A 91 13.67 -20.21 0.70
N GLY A 92 13.12 -20.93 1.69
CA GLY A 92 11.70 -21.29 1.70
C GLY A 92 10.77 -20.08 1.67
N GLN A 93 11.13 -19.00 2.39
CA GLN A 93 10.37 -17.75 2.37
C GLN A 93 10.44 -17.05 1.00
N VAL A 94 11.64 -16.93 0.41
CA VAL A 94 11.84 -16.30 -0.91
C VAL A 94 11.04 -17.05 -1.98
N GLU A 95 11.11 -18.38 -1.99
CA GLU A 95 10.35 -19.20 -2.93
C GLU A 95 8.84 -19.02 -2.77
N ARG A 96 8.34 -18.97 -1.53
CA ARG A 96 6.91 -18.73 -1.26
C ARG A 96 6.48 -17.36 -1.79
N LEU A 97 7.28 -16.32 -1.56
CA LEU A 97 7.02 -14.98 -2.08
C LEU A 97 7.01 -14.97 -3.62
N ALA A 98 7.96 -15.66 -4.25
CA ALA A 98 8.02 -15.79 -5.69
C ALA A 98 6.76 -16.50 -6.23
N ARG A 99 6.41 -17.69 -5.70
CA ARG A 99 5.21 -18.44 -6.10
C ARG A 99 3.95 -17.58 -6.01
N ASN A 100 3.74 -16.92 -4.86
CA ASN A 100 2.58 -16.05 -4.67
C ASN A 100 2.57 -14.89 -5.66
N ARG A 101 3.73 -14.26 -5.91
CA ARG A 101 3.83 -13.16 -6.88
C ARG A 101 3.50 -13.64 -8.29
N LEU A 102 3.97 -14.82 -8.70
CA LEU A 102 3.66 -15.40 -10.01
C LEU A 102 2.16 -15.67 -10.15
N VAL A 103 1.54 -16.33 -9.18
CA VAL A 103 0.10 -16.63 -9.20
C VAL A 103 -0.73 -15.36 -9.27
N ASN A 104 -0.47 -14.38 -8.40
CA ASN A 104 -1.19 -13.11 -8.40
C ASN A 104 -1.00 -12.36 -9.72
N THR A 105 0.21 -12.37 -10.28
CA THR A 105 0.49 -11.73 -11.57
C THR A 105 -0.27 -12.42 -12.71
N TYR A 106 -0.34 -13.77 -12.70
CA TYR A 106 -1.11 -14.53 -13.68
C TYR A 106 -2.61 -14.23 -13.56
N GLN A 107 -3.16 -14.23 -12.34
CA GLN A 107 -4.55 -13.86 -12.10
C GLN A 107 -4.87 -12.46 -12.64
N LEU A 108 -4.04 -11.47 -12.34
CA LEU A 108 -4.26 -10.09 -12.79
C LEU A 108 -4.08 -9.89 -14.30
N ARG A 109 -3.05 -10.51 -14.90
CA ARG A 109 -2.71 -10.26 -16.31
C ARG A 109 -3.45 -11.16 -17.29
N ILE A 110 -3.80 -12.38 -16.88
CA ILE A 110 -4.33 -13.42 -17.78
C ILE A 110 -5.77 -13.75 -17.44
N VAL A 111 -6.10 -13.95 -16.16
CA VAL A 111 -7.45 -14.39 -15.74
C VAL A 111 -8.42 -13.23 -15.73
N ALA A 112 -8.13 -12.16 -14.98
CA ALA A 112 -9.04 -11.04 -14.76
C ALA A 112 -9.54 -10.40 -16.07
N PRO A 113 -8.70 -10.14 -17.11
CA PRO A 113 -9.18 -9.57 -18.36
C PRO A 113 -10.10 -10.49 -19.17
N ARG A 114 -10.12 -11.79 -18.88
CA ARG A 114 -10.97 -12.78 -19.55
C ARG A 114 -12.32 -12.95 -18.84
N VAL A 115 -12.43 -12.53 -17.59
CA VAL A 115 -13.68 -12.57 -16.83
C VAL A 115 -14.51 -11.36 -17.24
N LYS A 116 -15.70 -11.62 -17.76
CA LYS A 116 -16.72 -10.58 -17.98
C LYS A 116 -17.74 -10.68 -16.87
N VAL A 117 -17.95 -9.58 -16.16
CA VAL A 117 -18.98 -9.45 -15.14
C VAL A 117 -19.96 -8.40 -15.62
N GLU A 118 -21.19 -8.81 -15.86
CA GLU A 118 -22.26 -7.91 -16.28
C GLU A 118 -22.79 -7.13 -15.08
N ALA A 119 -23.19 -5.87 -15.28
CA ALA A 119 -23.74 -5.04 -14.21
C ALA A 119 -24.94 -5.71 -13.50
N ALA A 120 -25.80 -6.40 -14.27
CA ALA A 120 -26.92 -7.16 -13.73
C ALA A 120 -26.52 -8.32 -12.81
N GLN A 121 -25.34 -8.92 -13.02
CA GLN A 121 -24.81 -9.96 -12.11
C GLN A 121 -24.33 -9.34 -10.80
N VAL A 122 -23.70 -8.17 -10.86
CA VAL A 122 -23.29 -7.42 -9.66
C VAL A 122 -24.52 -6.98 -8.87
N GLU A 123 -25.51 -6.39 -9.54
CA GLU A 123 -26.76 -5.94 -8.93
C GLU A 123 -27.51 -7.11 -8.27
N ARG A 124 -27.65 -8.24 -8.98
CA ARG A 124 -28.25 -9.43 -8.40
C ARG A 124 -27.49 -9.92 -7.17
N ALA A 125 -26.16 -10.02 -7.24
CA ALA A 125 -25.36 -10.45 -6.09
C ALA A 125 -25.45 -9.47 -4.90
N PHE A 126 -25.61 -8.17 -5.17
CA PHE A 126 -25.81 -7.14 -4.16
C PHE A 126 -27.16 -7.30 -3.46
N LEU A 127 -28.24 -7.48 -4.22
CA LEU A 127 -29.60 -7.68 -3.71
C LEU A 127 -29.77 -9.04 -3.00
N ASP A 128 -29.24 -10.12 -3.58
CA ASP A 128 -29.33 -11.47 -3.00
C ASP A 128 -28.60 -11.56 -1.66
N ARG A 129 -27.53 -10.77 -1.49
CA ARG A 129 -26.82 -10.63 -0.22
C ARG A 129 -27.44 -9.61 0.72
N GLY A 130 -28.55 -8.98 0.33
CA GLY A 130 -29.27 -7.99 1.13
C GLY A 130 -28.51 -6.69 1.36
N PHE A 131 -27.48 -6.38 0.56
CA PHE A 131 -26.70 -5.16 0.72
C PHE A 131 -27.48 -3.89 0.38
N ASP A 132 -28.67 -4.02 -0.21
CA ASP A 132 -29.67 -2.95 -0.41
C ASP A 132 -30.43 -2.57 0.86
N ARG A 133 -30.19 -3.27 1.97
CA ARG A 133 -30.98 -3.14 3.18
C ARG A 133 -30.11 -2.65 4.32
N GLU A 134 -30.58 -1.58 4.94
CA GLU A 134 -30.10 -1.14 6.23
C GLU A 134 -31.19 -1.32 7.29
N ARG A 135 -30.77 -1.40 8.55
CA ARG A 135 -31.65 -1.44 9.71
C ARG A 135 -31.21 -0.35 10.67
N LEU A 136 -32.17 0.43 11.17
CA LEU A 136 -31.93 1.31 12.29
C LEU A 136 -31.79 0.43 13.54
N LEU A 137 -30.58 0.34 14.08
CA LEU A 137 -30.30 -0.41 15.30
C LEU A 137 -30.47 0.50 16.51
N SER A 138 -31.23 0.01 17.48
CA SER A 138 -31.18 0.50 18.85
C SER A 138 -30.80 -0.65 19.78
N ARG A 139 -29.97 -0.40 20.80
CA ARG A 139 -29.59 -1.40 21.79
C ARG A 139 -29.47 -0.80 23.19
N ILE A 140 -29.61 -1.66 24.19
CA ILE A 140 -29.36 -1.36 25.60
C ILE A 140 -28.23 -2.30 26.01
N VAL A 141 -27.12 -1.73 26.48
CA VAL A 141 -25.98 -2.50 26.99
C VAL A 141 -26.03 -2.46 28.51
N VAL A 142 -25.99 -3.63 29.13
CA VAL A 142 -26.03 -3.81 30.59
C VAL A 142 -24.82 -4.61 31.03
N GLU A 143 -24.43 -4.50 32.29
CA GLU A 143 -23.22 -5.12 32.81
C GLU A 143 -23.48 -6.53 33.37
N SER A 144 -24.75 -6.85 33.66
CA SER A 144 -25.14 -8.10 34.30
C SER A 144 -26.36 -8.79 33.67
N PRO A 145 -26.45 -10.14 33.76
CA PRO A 145 -27.66 -10.88 33.38
C PRO A 145 -28.90 -10.45 34.16
N GLU A 146 -28.76 -10.04 35.42
CA GLU A 146 -29.85 -9.59 36.28
C GLU A 146 -30.46 -8.28 35.76
N GLU A 147 -29.63 -7.31 35.36
CA GLU A 147 -30.08 -6.07 34.72
C GLU A 147 -30.75 -6.34 33.38
N ARG A 148 -30.21 -7.26 32.58
CA ARG A 148 -30.84 -7.69 31.32
C ARG A 148 -32.26 -8.21 31.59
N ASP A 149 -32.42 -9.08 32.58
CA ASP A 149 -33.72 -9.69 32.89
C ASP A 149 -34.71 -8.65 33.42
N GLN A 150 -34.24 -7.67 34.21
CA GLN A 150 -35.03 -6.52 34.63
C GLN A 150 -35.49 -5.69 33.42
N VAL A 151 -34.56 -5.30 32.53
CA VAL A 151 -34.87 -4.53 31.32
C VAL A 151 -35.89 -5.27 30.44
N LEU A 152 -35.73 -6.59 30.28
CA LEU A 152 -36.69 -7.41 29.53
C LEU A 152 -38.08 -7.44 30.19
N SER A 153 -38.18 -7.46 31.52
CA SER A 153 -39.47 -7.36 32.22
C SER A 153 -40.14 -6.01 31.97
N GLU A 154 -39.39 -4.91 32.18
CA GLU A 154 -39.91 -3.56 32.02
C GLU A 154 -40.37 -3.28 30.56
N LEU A 155 -39.65 -3.82 29.57
CA LEU A 155 -40.06 -3.78 28.16
C LEU A 155 -41.37 -4.55 27.92
N ARG A 156 -41.54 -5.74 28.52
CA ARG A 156 -42.77 -6.53 28.40
C ARG A 156 -43.97 -5.87 29.07
N GLU A 157 -43.72 -5.10 30.12
CA GLU A 157 -44.73 -4.28 30.80
C GLU A 157 -45.11 -3.01 30.02
N GLY A 158 -44.44 -2.75 28.88
CA GLY A 158 -44.76 -1.65 27.97
C GLY A 158 -44.00 -0.36 28.25
N ARG A 159 -42.94 -0.38 29.07
CA ARG A 159 -42.07 0.79 29.22
C ARG A 159 -41.37 1.09 27.90
N ALA A 160 -41.18 2.38 27.60
CA ALA A 160 -40.54 2.81 26.37
C ALA A 160 -39.06 2.40 26.34
N PHE A 161 -38.60 1.92 25.18
CA PHE A 161 -37.21 1.50 24.98
C PHE A 161 -36.22 2.62 25.25
N ALA A 162 -36.48 3.82 24.72
CA ALA A 162 -35.59 4.98 24.88
C ALA A 162 -35.41 5.39 26.35
N GLU A 163 -36.46 5.31 27.17
CA GLU A 163 -36.38 5.59 28.60
C GLU A 163 -35.49 4.58 29.33
N LEU A 164 -35.57 3.31 28.93
CA LEU A 164 -34.73 2.25 29.47
C LEU A 164 -33.28 2.41 28.99
N ALA A 165 -33.06 2.76 27.72
CA ALA A 165 -31.73 2.97 27.16
C ALA A 165 -31.00 4.12 27.87
N GLN A 166 -31.71 5.22 28.19
CA GLN A 166 -31.12 6.37 28.88
C GLN A 166 -30.55 5.99 30.26
N ARG A 167 -31.16 5.03 30.97
CA ARG A 167 -30.65 4.53 32.26
C ARG A 167 -29.27 3.88 32.15
N PHE A 168 -28.91 3.37 30.96
CA PHE A 168 -27.68 2.65 30.70
C PHE A 168 -26.82 3.33 29.62
N ALA A 169 -27.03 4.62 29.35
CA ALA A 169 -26.36 5.33 28.27
C ALA A 169 -24.82 5.27 28.39
N ASP A 170 -24.29 5.32 29.62
CA ASP A 170 -22.85 5.25 29.89
C ASP A 170 -22.22 3.90 29.49
N ASN A 171 -23.03 2.84 29.38
CA ASN A 171 -22.56 1.50 29.02
C ASN A 171 -22.35 1.34 27.50
N ASP A 172 -22.85 2.28 26.69
CA ASP A 172 -22.75 2.21 25.23
C ASP A 172 -22.42 3.57 24.59
N PRO A 173 -21.15 3.99 24.59
CA PRO A 173 -20.73 5.26 23.99
C PRO A 173 -20.97 5.38 22.48
N ALA A 174 -21.30 4.27 21.81
CA ALA A 174 -21.61 4.24 20.39
C ALA A 174 -23.10 4.54 20.08
N ALA A 175 -23.96 4.55 21.09
CA ALA A 175 -25.38 4.86 20.98
C ALA A 175 -25.68 6.29 21.49
N GLY A 176 -26.76 6.88 20.98
CA GLY A 176 -27.38 8.04 21.62
C GLY A 176 -28.01 7.68 22.96
N GLU A 177 -28.41 8.68 23.76
CA GLU A 177 -29.09 8.47 25.05
C GLU A 177 -30.41 7.68 24.90
N ASP A 178 -31.04 7.70 23.73
CA ASP A 178 -32.23 6.91 23.40
C ASP A 178 -31.91 5.46 22.97
N GLY A 179 -30.63 5.07 23.01
CA GLY A 179 -30.13 3.77 22.61
C GLY A 179 -29.97 3.59 21.11
N VAL A 180 -30.20 4.63 20.28
CA VAL A 180 -30.04 4.54 18.82
C VAL A 180 -28.56 4.55 18.45
N VAL A 181 -28.11 3.49 17.78
CA VAL A 181 -26.75 3.38 17.23
C VAL A 181 -26.70 3.97 15.82
N GLY A 182 -27.78 3.83 15.05
CA GLY A 182 -27.90 4.34 13.69
C GLY A 182 -28.21 3.27 12.67
N TRP A 183 -28.08 3.62 11.38
CA TRP A 183 -28.32 2.71 10.27
C TRP A 183 -27.13 1.76 10.09
N ILE A 184 -27.42 0.47 10.09
CA ILE A 184 -26.42 -0.60 9.95
C ILE A 184 -26.83 -1.51 8.79
N GLY A 185 -25.93 -1.67 7.84
CA GLY A 185 -26.04 -2.64 6.75
C GLY A 185 -25.54 -4.04 7.14
N LEU A 186 -25.90 -5.05 6.37
CA LEU A 186 -25.53 -6.46 6.60
C LEU A 186 -24.02 -6.73 6.87
N PRO A 187 -23.06 -6.12 6.15
CA PRO A 187 -21.63 -6.34 6.41
C PRO A 187 -21.15 -5.96 7.83
N HIS A 188 -21.96 -5.20 8.57
CA HIS A 188 -21.66 -4.71 9.90
C HIS A 188 -22.45 -5.45 11.00
N LEU A 189 -23.29 -6.43 10.63
CA LEU A 189 -24.13 -7.20 11.56
C LEU A 189 -23.55 -8.58 11.93
N ASP A 190 -22.43 -8.99 11.32
CA ASP A 190 -21.73 -10.23 11.67
C ASP A 190 -20.89 -10.01 12.93
N TRP A 191 -21.42 -10.42 14.08
CA TRP A 191 -20.73 -10.51 15.39
C TRP A 191 -20.58 -11.96 15.84
#